data_AF-A0A1S7QSF0-F1
#
_entry.id   AF-A0A1S7QSF0-F1
#
_cell.length_a   1.000
_cell.length_b   1.000
_cell.length_c   1.000
_cell.angle_alpha   90.00
_cell.angle_beta   90.00
_cell.angle_gamma   90.00
#
_symmetry.space_group_name_H-M   'P 1'
#
loop_
_entity.id
_entity.type
_entity.pdbx_description
1 polymer ?
#
loop_
_entity_poly.entity_id
_entity_poly.type
_entity_poly.pdbx_seq_one_letter_code
_entity_poly.pdbx_strand_id
1 'polypeptide(L)' 'MSENVNDTVRAIAAAKAIIDCRDPVAKQAEILLTAEHAIAAVLVAVMGDARLAAGMLNNGLVPGIEERLAYYSSKGGAA' A
#
# COMPACT_ATOMS: atom_id res chain seq x y z
N MET A 1 1.08 22.27 -6.97
CA MET A 1 1.13 20.81 -7.23
C MET A 1 -0.28 20.29 -7.24
N SER A 2 -0.65 19.40 -8.17
CA SER A 2 -1.97 18.75 -8.11
C SER A 2 -2.03 17.76 -6.95
N GLU A 3 -3.23 17.49 -6.43
CA GLU A 3 -3.43 16.54 -5.32
C GLU A 3 -2.86 15.15 -5.65
N ASN A 4 -3.02 14.69 -6.88
CA ASN A 4 -2.44 13.44 -7.38
C ASN A 4 -0.91 13.36 -7.20
N VAL A 5 -0.20 14.47 -7.41
CA VAL A 5 1.26 14.52 -7.20
C VAL A 5 1.59 14.40 -5.72
N ASN A 6 0.82 15.09 -4.86
CA ASN A 6 1.03 15.02 -3.41
C ASN A 6 0.74 13.61 -2.87
N ASP A 7 -0.29 12.93 -3.37
CA ASP A 7 -0.63 11.57 -2.95
C ASP A 7 0.40 10.55 -3.40
N THR A 8 0.97 10.74 -4.59
CA THR A 8 2.11 9.92 -5.05
C THR A 8 3.31 10.07 -4.12
N VAL A 9 3.64 11.30 -3.71
CA VAL A 9 4.75 11.56 -2.79
C VAL A 9 4.51 10.91 -1.42
N ARG A 10 3.29 11.01 -0.88
CA ARG A 10 2.92 10.37 0.39
C ARG A 10 2.99 8.85 0.31
N ALA A 11 2.52 8.27 -0.79
CA ALA A 11 2.58 6.83 -1.01
C ALA A 11 4.04 6.32 -1.06
N ILE A 12 4.93 7.04 -1.75
CA ILE A 12 6.36 6.69 -1.81
C ILE A 12 7.01 6.82 -0.42
N ALA A 13 6.68 7.86 0.35
CA ALA A 13 7.19 8.03 1.70
C ALA A 13 6.75 6.89 2.62
N ALA A 14 5.48 6.48 2.55
CA ALA A 14 4.96 5.33 3.29
C ALA A 14 5.65 4.02 2.87
N ALA A 15 5.85 3.79 1.57
CA ALA A 15 6.55 2.61 1.07
C ALA A 15 8.00 2.54 1.59
N LYS A 16 8.71 3.68 1.62
CA LYS A 16 10.06 3.75 2.20
C LYS A 16 10.08 3.39 3.69
N ALA A 17 9.12 3.89 4.47
CA ALA A 17 8.98 3.56 5.88
C ALA A 17 8.63 2.09 6.11
N ILE A 18 7.84 1.48 5.21
CA ILE A 18 7.54 0.04 5.25
C ILE A 18 8.77 -0.78 4.87
N ILE A 19 9.56 -0.38 3.88
CA ILE A 19 10.78 -1.12 3.50
C ILE A 19 11.85 -0.98 4.60
N ASP A 20 11.97 0.19 5.21
CA ASP A 20 12.86 0.48 6.33
C ASP A 20 14.32 0.04 6.09
N CYS A 21 14.86 0.40 4.92
CA CYS A 21 16.20 0.04 4.45
C CYS A 21 16.51 -1.48 4.38
N ARG A 22 15.51 -2.35 4.52
CA ARG A 22 15.68 -3.81 4.40
C ARG A 22 15.93 -4.22 2.95
N ASP A 23 16.72 -5.28 2.76
CA ASP A 23 16.95 -5.87 1.43
C ASP A 23 15.62 -6.43 0.88
N PRO A 24 15.10 -5.92 -0.26
CA PRO A 24 13.79 -6.30 -0.77
C PRO A 24 13.66 -7.77 -1.18
N VAL A 25 14.78 -8.47 -1.45
CA VAL A 25 14.81 -9.85 -1.89
C VAL A 25 15.00 -10.79 -0.69
N ALA A 26 16.02 -10.54 0.14
CA ALA A 26 16.34 -11.36 1.29
C ALA A 26 15.33 -11.20 2.44
N LYS A 27 14.70 -10.02 2.56
CA LYS A 27 13.73 -9.68 3.63
C LYS A 27 12.30 -9.51 3.13
N GLN A 28 12.00 -10.03 1.94
CA GLN A 28 10.69 -9.88 1.29
C GLN A 28 9.52 -10.21 2.23
N ALA A 29 9.55 -11.36 2.91
CA ALA A 29 8.46 -11.78 3.80
C ALA A 29 8.24 -10.82 4.98
N GLU A 30 9.32 -10.34 5.61
CA GLU A 30 9.25 -9.41 6.74
C GLU A 30 8.72 -8.02 6.31
N ILE A 31 9.10 -7.57 5.11
CA ILE A 31 8.60 -6.32 4.51
C ILE A 31 7.10 -6.44 4.23
N LEU A 32 6.67 -7.53 3.59
CA LEU A 32 5.26 -7.75 3.27
C LEU A 32 4.39 -7.88 4.54
N LEU A 33 4.88 -8.57 5.56
CA LEU A 33 4.20 -8.64 6.86
C LEU A 33 4.02 -7.24 7.48
N THR A 34 5.04 -6.38 7.35
CA THR A 34 4.95 -4.99 7.82
C THR A 34 3.90 -4.21 7.02
N ALA A 35 3.86 -4.40 5.70
CA ALA A 35 2.87 -3.77 4.83
C ALA A 35 1.43 -4.18 5.20
N GLU A 36 1.20 -5.48 5.45
CA GLU A 36 -0.09 -6.01 5.91
C GLU A 36 -0.56 -5.34 7.20
N HIS A 37 0.33 -5.25 8.20
CA HIS A 37 0.04 -4.60 9.48
C HIS A 37 -0.25 -3.10 9.30
N ALA A 38 0.51 -2.41 8.46
CA ALA A 38 0.32 -0.99 8.19
C ALA A 38 -1.06 -0.73 7.55
N ILE A 39 -1.46 -1.54 6.57
CA ILE A 39 -2.77 -1.43 5.92
C ILE A 39 -3.90 -1.69 6.92
N ALA A 40 -3.80 -2.74 7.74
CA ALA A 40 -4.79 -3.05 8.75
C ALA A 40 -4.92 -1.90 9.78
N ALA A 41 -3.81 -1.35 10.24
CA ALA A 41 -3.79 -0.23 11.18
C ALA A 41 -4.46 1.02 10.60
N VAL A 42 -4.16 1.36 9.34
CA VAL A 42 -4.79 2.49 8.64
C VAL A 42 -6.30 2.26 8.48
N LEU A 43 -6.73 1.07 8.05
CA LEU A 43 -8.14 0.77 7.86
C LEU A 43 -8.92 0.86 9.18
N VAL A 44 -8.40 0.31 10.27
CA VAL A 44 -9.05 0.42 11.58
C VAL A 44 -9.10 1.88 12.04
N ALA A 45 -8.03 2.66 11.85
CA ALA A 45 -7.99 4.06 12.24
C ALA A 45 -8.99 4.93 11.47
N VAL A 46 -9.20 4.65 10.17
CA VAL A 46 -10.11 5.42 9.30
C VAL A 46 -11.56 4.97 9.49
N MET A 47 -11.81 3.66 9.60
CA MET A 47 -13.17 3.11 9.64
C MET A 47 -13.77 3.09 11.04
N GLY A 48 -12.94 3.13 12.09
CA GLY A 48 -13.36 3.07 13.49
C GLY A 48 -13.91 1.72 13.96
N ASP A 49 -14.14 0.77 13.04
CA ASP A 49 -14.66 -0.56 13.31
C ASP A 49 -13.97 -1.62 12.42
N ALA A 50 -13.62 -2.75 13.03
CA ALA A 50 -12.87 -3.81 12.36
C ALA A 50 -13.67 -4.54 11.27
N ARG A 51 -15.01 -4.64 11.40
CA ARG A 51 -15.85 -5.28 10.38
C ARG A 51 -15.97 -4.38 9.16
N LEU A 52 -16.15 -3.07 9.38
CA LEU A 52 -16.15 -2.09 8.29
C LEU A 52 -14.78 -2.03 7.58
N ALA A 53 -13.68 -2.08 8.34
CA ALA A 53 -12.33 -2.19 7.81
C ALA A 53 -12.16 -3.43 6.89
N ALA A 54 -12.63 -4.59 7.33
CA ALA A 54 -12.58 -5.81 6.51
C ALA A 54 -13.43 -5.70 5.22
N GLY A 55 -14.58 -5.02 5.29
CA GLY A 55 -15.39 -4.73 4.10
C GLY A 55 -14.68 -3.79 3.11
N MET A 56 -14.04 -2.73 3.62
CA MET A 56 -13.30 -1.76 2.80
C MET A 56 -12.04 -2.35 2.17
N LEU A 57 -11.33 -3.26 2.87
CA LEU A 57 -10.18 -3.96 2.31
C LEU A 57 -10.54 -4.65 0.99
N ASN A 58 -11.60 -5.46 1.00
CA ASN A 58 -11.97 -6.28 -0.16
C ASN A 58 -12.67 -5.50 -1.26
N ASN A 59 -13.59 -4.59 -0.91
CA ASN A 59 -14.43 -3.91 -1.90
C ASN A 59 -13.87 -2.56 -2.38
N GLY A 60 -12.84 -2.04 -1.71
CA GLY A 60 -12.21 -0.77 -2.06
C GLY A 60 -10.71 -0.90 -2.31
N LEU A 61 -9.97 -1.42 -1.33
CA LEU A 61 -8.51 -1.35 -1.37
C LEU A 61 -7.89 -2.36 -2.34
N VAL A 62 -8.37 -3.61 -2.37
CA VAL A 62 -7.88 -4.65 -3.28
C VAL A 62 -8.02 -4.24 -4.76
N PRO A 63 -9.21 -3.83 -5.26
CA PRO A 63 -9.34 -3.37 -6.65
C PRO A 63 -8.41 -2.21 -6.99
N GLY A 64 -8.28 -1.23 -6.09
CA GLY A 64 -7.38 -0.09 -6.31
C GLY A 64 -5.89 -0.47 -6.31
N ILE A 65 -5.48 -1.55 -5.62
CA ILE A 65 -4.10 -2.08 -5.72
C ILE A 65 -3.91 -2.76 -7.07
N GLU A 66 -4.86 -3.58 -7.50
CA GLU A 66 -4.81 -4.29 -8.80
C GLU A 66 -4.69 -3.30 -9.96
N GLU A 67 -5.47 -2.22 -9.96
CA GLU A 67 -5.39 -1.16 -10.97
C GLU A 67 -4.00 -0.51 -11.04
N ARG A 68 -3.38 -0.24 -9.88
CA ARG A 68 -2.03 0.36 -9.82
C ARG A 68 -0.96 -0.63 -10.30
N LEU A 69 -1.07 -1.91 -9.95
CA LEU A 69 -0.15 -2.94 -10.44
C LEU A 69 -0.28 -3.10 -11.96
N ALA A 70 -1.50 -3.12 -12.49
CA ALA A 70 -1.76 -3.14 -13.93
C ALA A 70 -1.15 -1.92 -14.63
N TYR A 71 -1.27 -0.73 -14.03
CA TYR A 71 -0.63 0.48 -14.53
C TYR A 71 0.90 0.35 -14.61
N TYR A 72 1.56 -0.10 -13.54
CA TYR A 72 3.01 -0.30 -13.54
C TYR A 72 3.47 -1.36 -14.55
N SER A 73 2.69 -2.44 -14.71
CA SER A 73 2.92 -3.46 -15.73
C SER A 73 2.82 -2.87 -17.14
N SER A 74 1.78 -2.09 -17.44
CA SER A 74 1.56 -1.46 -18.75
C SER A 74 2.65 -0.46 -19.14
N LYS A 75 3.33 0.15 -18.16
CA LYS A 75 4.41 1.11 -18.37
C LYS A 75 5.80 0.49 -18.50
N GLY A 76 5.90 -0.84 -18.53
CA GLY A 76 7.16 -1.55 -18.78
C GLY A 76 7.98 -1.87 -17.53
N GLY A 77 7.36 -1.94 -16.35
CA GLY A 77 7.93 -2.59 -15.18
C GLY A 77 9.31 -2.07 -14.73
N ALA A 78 9.35 -0.87 -14.16
CA ALA A 78 10.43 -0.48 -13.27
C ALA A 78 9.81 0.05 -11.97
N ALA A 79 9.96 -0.72 -10.90
CA ALA A 79 9.82 -0.26 -9.52
C ALA A 79 11.14 0.39 -9.08
#